data_AF-A0A667YAQ9-F1
#
_entry.id   AF-A0A667YAQ9-F1
#
_cell.length_a   1.000
_cell.length_b   1.000
_cell.length_c   1.000
_cell.angle_alpha   90.00
_cell.angle_beta   90.00
_cell.angle_gamma   90.00
#
_symmetry.space_group_name_H-M   'P 1'
#
loop_
_entity.id
_entity.type
_entity.pdbx_description
1 polymer ?
#
loop_
_entity_poly.entity_id
_entity_poly.type
_entity_poly.pdbx_seq_one_letter_code
_entity_poly.pdbx_strand_id
1 'polypeptide(L)'
;MKKWNWREGQRARRRHGHRHDWHRGDRHRAQDEPRYGHNEAGPSFRASQRSSDEDQSSSSSSSKASSAAPELPGFYFDPEKNRYFRLLPGHNNCNPLTKEQLQEREREKQRSKMLTEDDKARKKAPRAGLNTSLLLQKRQLGLLPENSYCRLVHEVKVSGMRRHRLEVQSTDNSNPNTDNFRLIVGDSACERVFTVNDVSHGGCKYGIMNFSGCSKGSLSVEMCDNLYFTNRKVNSICWASVSHPDSHVLLCLVGMADTPGCVSLLPASLFSNSNPDQPGMLCSFKISTAWSCAWCLNPQADKTFSTGLSRRVIVKDAETGRTQTYSVSSDVLAQQFALRVPVLFNGCRSGEIFSIDLRQRGRRDHSWKASRFHQESAITSVRILQDENYLLAADMLGQIKLWDVRVMKAVQQYKGHYNEHTYLPIHVNEPEGLLLAVGQDCYTRLWSLKDGHLLRTIPSPHPAAKDLIPSVVFSSQLGGRRGLPGLLMAVKHDLYYFPYNTDYQEGGEQQAGC
;
A
#
# COMPACT_ATOMS: atom_id res chain seq x y z
N MET A 1 -21.52 -52.49 -33.33
CA MET A 1 -22.97 -52.67 -33.59
C MET A 1 -23.59 -53.45 -32.44
N LYS A 2 -24.91 -53.31 -32.18
CA LYS A 2 -25.74 -54.09 -31.21
C LYS A 2 -25.14 -54.12 -29.77
N LYS A 3 -25.59 -53.34 -28.77
CA LYS A 3 -26.95 -52.97 -28.34
C LYS A 3 -27.81 -54.19 -27.98
N TRP A 4 -28.01 -54.43 -26.68
CA TRP A 4 -29.19 -55.05 -26.07
C TRP A 4 -29.43 -54.39 -24.70
N ASN A 5 -30.71 -54.18 -24.37
CA ASN A 5 -31.15 -53.66 -23.06
C ASN A 5 -31.86 -54.80 -22.31
N TRP A 6 -31.99 -54.65 -21.00
CA TRP A 6 -33.16 -55.15 -20.28
C TRP A 6 -33.82 -54.01 -19.51
N ARG A 7 -35.15 -54.02 -19.51
CA ARG A 7 -36.05 -53.21 -18.68
C ARG A 7 -37.19 -54.13 -18.27
N GLU A 8 -37.56 -54.12 -17.00
CA GLU A 8 -38.93 -53.99 -16.48
C GLU A 8 -38.90 -54.09 -14.94
N GLY A 9 -39.93 -53.70 -14.19
CA GLY A 9 -41.24 -53.23 -14.63
C GLY A 9 -41.76 -51.98 -13.91
N GLN A 10 -42.85 -51.42 -14.43
CA GLN A 10 -43.57 -50.29 -13.84
C GLN A 10 -44.64 -50.78 -12.86
N ARG A 11 -45.01 -49.94 -11.89
CA ARG A 11 -46.42 -49.69 -11.55
C ARG A 11 -46.57 -48.30 -10.91
N ALA A 12 -47.76 -47.72 -11.00
CA ALA A 12 -48.05 -46.33 -10.68
C ALA A 12 -49.53 -46.16 -10.25
N ARG A 13 -49.91 -44.91 -9.90
CA ARG A 13 -51.25 -44.41 -9.43
C ARG A 13 -51.41 -44.38 -7.90
N ARG A 14 -52.18 -43.45 -7.30
CA ARG A 14 -52.64 -42.08 -7.71
C ARG A 14 -53.16 -41.31 -6.46
N ARG A 15 -53.03 -39.98 -6.51
CA ARG A 15 -53.82 -38.86 -5.90
C ARG A 15 -54.86 -39.11 -4.77
N HIS A 16 -54.91 -38.09 -3.88
CA HIS A 16 -56.00 -37.51 -3.05
C HIS A 16 -55.62 -37.49 -1.55
N GLY A 17 -56.02 -36.53 -0.72
CA GLY A 17 -56.79 -35.27 -0.91
C GLY A 17 -57.10 -34.60 0.46
N HIS A 18 -57.69 -33.40 0.48
CA HIS A 18 -58.08 -32.60 1.69
C HIS A 18 -56.91 -31.96 2.48
N ARG A 19 -56.86 -30.66 2.88
CA ARG A 19 -57.82 -29.50 2.93
C ARG A 19 -58.85 -29.61 4.06
N HIS A 20 -58.83 -28.80 5.13
CA HIS A 20 -59.31 -27.40 5.27
C HIS A 20 -59.04 -26.95 6.75
N ASP A 21 -59.14 -25.70 7.26
CA ASP A 21 -59.02 -24.29 6.79
C ASP A 21 -59.08 -23.34 8.06
N TRP A 22 -58.97 -22.00 7.88
CA TRP A 22 -59.40 -20.89 8.79
C TRP A 22 -58.55 -20.52 10.04
N HIS A 23 -58.52 -19.26 10.54
CA HIS A 23 -59.21 -17.98 10.21
C HIS A 23 -58.22 -16.78 10.10
N ARG A 24 -58.39 -15.81 9.18
CA ARG A 24 -58.89 -14.40 9.35
C ARG A 24 -58.29 -13.60 10.54
N GLY A 25 -57.99 -12.30 10.45
CA GLY A 25 -58.10 -11.25 9.40
C GLY A 25 -57.44 -9.93 9.92
N ASP A 26 -57.41 -8.79 9.25
CA ASP A 26 -57.97 -8.39 7.95
C ASP A 26 -57.15 -7.23 7.31
N ARG A 27 -57.48 -6.79 6.09
CA ARG A 27 -56.91 -5.62 5.41
C ARG A 27 -58.01 -4.68 4.93
N HIS A 28 -57.81 -3.36 4.99
CA HIS A 28 -58.36 -2.48 3.96
C HIS A 28 -57.42 -1.33 3.59
N ARG A 29 -57.53 -0.90 2.33
CA ARG A 29 -56.78 0.17 1.66
C ARG A 29 -57.71 0.78 0.62
N ALA A 30 -57.86 2.09 0.61
CA ALA A 30 -58.52 2.84 -0.44
C ALA A 30 -57.75 4.15 -0.68
N GLN A 31 -57.83 4.66 -1.89
CA GLN A 31 -57.39 5.99 -2.29
C GLN A 31 -58.65 6.75 -2.74
N ASP A 32 -58.70 8.06 -2.57
CA ASP A 32 -59.46 8.94 -3.46
C ASP A 32 -59.01 10.40 -3.31
N GLU A 33 -59.06 11.11 -4.43
CA GLU A 33 -58.92 12.56 -4.63
C GLU A 33 -59.82 12.92 -5.83
N PRO A 34 -60.09 14.19 -6.19
CA PRO A 34 -59.75 15.46 -5.54
C PRO A 34 -61.00 16.33 -5.23
N ARG A 35 -60.83 17.58 -4.77
CA ARG A 35 -61.75 18.69 -5.16
C ARG A 35 -61.18 20.09 -4.94
N TYR A 36 -61.56 21.00 -5.85
CA TYR A 36 -61.27 22.43 -5.79
C TYR A 36 -62.17 23.17 -4.79
N GLY A 37 -61.66 24.29 -4.26
CA GLY A 37 -62.41 25.33 -3.54
C GLY A 37 -61.67 26.67 -3.67
N HIS A 38 -62.39 27.77 -3.87
CA HIS A 38 -61.85 29.09 -4.23
C HIS A 38 -62.41 30.18 -3.31
N ASN A 39 -61.73 31.34 -3.20
CA ASN A 39 -62.18 32.57 -2.50
C ASN A 39 -62.31 32.41 -0.95
N GLU A 40 -62.31 33.43 -0.08
CA GLU A 40 -62.02 34.88 -0.11
C GLU A 40 -61.74 35.37 1.36
N ALA A 41 -61.31 36.59 1.72
CA ALA A 41 -60.98 37.82 1.00
C ALA A 41 -59.84 38.60 1.73
N GLY A 42 -59.68 39.91 1.46
CA GLY A 42 -59.00 40.87 2.35
C GLY A 42 -59.93 41.43 3.46
N PRO A 43 -59.59 42.53 4.17
CA PRO A 43 -58.98 43.72 3.59
C PRO A 43 -57.76 44.29 4.35
N SER A 44 -57.16 45.31 3.74
CA SER A 44 -56.01 46.08 4.24
C SER A 44 -56.36 47.09 5.33
N PHE A 45 -55.37 47.41 6.18
CA PHE A 45 -55.15 48.80 6.61
C PHE A 45 -53.70 49.22 6.36
N ARG A 46 -53.51 50.47 5.94
CA ARG A 46 -52.22 51.06 5.57
C ARG A 46 -52.11 52.41 6.25
N ALA A 47 -51.20 52.53 7.21
CA ALA A 47 -50.85 53.80 7.85
C ALA A 47 -49.34 54.02 7.70
N SER A 48 -48.93 55.26 7.42
CA SER A 48 -47.55 55.61 7.10
C SER A 48 -47.11 56.87 7.85
N GLN A 49 -45.94 56.85 8.47
CA GLN A 49 -45.25 58.03 8.98
C GLN A 49 -43.73 57.89 8.81
N ARG A 50 -43.00 59.02 8.90
CA ARG A 50 -41.58 59.18 8.58
C ARG A 50 -40.86 59.96 9.69
N SER A 51 -39.71 59.46 10.13
CA SER A 51 -38.56 60.16 10.75
C SER A 51 -37.54 59.05 11.08
N SER A 52 -36.37 58.96 10.44
CA SER A 52 -35.19 59.84 10.48
C SER A 52 -34.36 59.66 11.77
N ASP A 53 -33.03 59.75 11.59
CA ASP A 53 -32.00 59.98 12.63
C ASP A 53 -31.75 58.77 13.59
N GLU A 54 -30.53 58.49 14.07
CA GLU A 54 -29.19 59.05 13.76
C GLU A 54 -28.08 57.99 14.00
N ASP A 55 -26.81 58.36 13.81
CA ASP A 55 -25.64 57.48 13.96
C ASP A 55 -25.41 56.94 15.37
N GLN A 56 -24.89 55.71 15.46
CA GLN A 56 -23.98 55.36 16.55
C GLN A 56 -23.01 54.22 16.19
N SER A 57 -21.72 54.54 16.15
CA SER A 57 -20.64 53.58 15.96
C SER A 57 -20.00 53.23 17.31
N SER A 58 -19.94 51.93 17.63
CA SER A 58 -19.29 51.41 18.84
C SER A 58 -18.21 50.41 18.49
N SER A 59 -16.95 50.82 18.62
CA SER A 59 -15.77 49.98 18.39
C SER A 59 -15.49 49.08 19.58
N SER A 60 -15.62 47.76 19.40
CA SER A 60 -15.19 46.76 20.39
C SER A 60 -14.07 45.89 19.81
N SER A 61 -12.85 46.10 20.33
CA SER A 61 -11.67 45.32 19.96
C SER A 61 -11.74 43.92 20.59
N SER A 62 -11.90 42.89 19.75
CA SER A 62 -11.78 41.49 20.18
C SER A 62 -10.65 40.78 19.43
N SER A 63 -9.87 40.00 20.16
CA SER A 63 -8.71 39.27 19.65
C SER A 63 -9.19 38.13 18.72
N LYS A 64 -8.75 38.16 17.46
CA LYS A 64 -9.09 37.12 16.47
C LYS A 64 -8.36 35.81 16.76
N ALA A 65 -8.91 35.02 17.67
CA ALA A 65 -8.82 33.57 17.56
C ALA A 65 -9.40 33.14 16.20
N SER A 66 -8.79 32.13 15.56
CA SER A 66 -9.18 31.69 14.22
C SER A 66 -10.46 30.84 14.27
N SER A 67 -11.62 31.47 14.40
CA SER A 67 -12.92 30.83 14.22
C SER A 67 -13.06 30.33 12.77
N ALA A 68 -13.13 29.02 12.56
CA ALA A 68 -13.54 28.47 11.29
C ALA A 68 -14.98 28.96 10.96
N ALA A 69 -15.22 29.37 9.72
CA ALA A 69 -16.54 29.82 9.31
C ALA A 69 -17.56 28.67 9.36
N PRO A 70 -18.81 28.90 9.77
CA PRO A 70 -19.83 27.84 9.82
C PRO A 70 -20.02 27.14 8.47
N GLU A 71 -20.08 25.80 8.45
CA GLU A 71 -20.46 25.07 7.23
C GLU A 71 -21.97 25.28 6.97
N LEU A 72 -22.29 25.89 5.83
CA LEU A 72 -23.66 26.10 5.37
C LEU A 72 -24.03 25.02 4.34
N PRO A 73 -25.10 24.21 4.55
CA PRO A 73 -25.52 23.18 3.61
C PRO A 73 -25.77 23.75 2.20
N GLY A 74 -25.10 23.17 1.19
CA GLY A 74 -25.17 23.67 -0.19
C GLY A 74 -24.32 24.92 -0.47
N PHE A 75 -23.37 25.27 0.39
CA PHE A 75 -22.39 26.34 0.17
C PHE A 75 -20.98 25.94 0.63
N TYR A 76 -19.96 26.51 -0.02
CA TYR A 76 -18.54 26.48 0.38
C TYR A 76 -18.11 27.88 0.81
N PHE A 77 -17.37 28.00 1.92
CA PHE A 77 -16.75 29.25 2.33
C PHE A 77 -15.33 29.36 1.76
N ASP A 78 -15.08 30.36 0.91
CA ASP A 78 -13.75 30.70 0.41
C ASP A 78 -13.08 31.66 1.42
N PRO A 79 -12.04 31.22 2.15
CA PRO A 79 -11.37 32.05 3.15
C PRO A 79 -10.44 33.11 2.53
N GLU A 80 -10.04 32.96 1.26
CA GLU A 80 -9.23 33.95 0.55
C GLU A 80 -10.11 35.11 0.05
N LYS A 81 -11.39 34.83 -0.26
CA LYS A 81 -12.38 35.83 -0.71
C LYS A 81 -13.41 36.22 0.36
N ASN A 82 -13.27 35.68 1.57
CA ASN A 82 -14.10 35.88 2.76
C ASN A 82 -15.62 35.80 2.47
N ARG A 83 -16.06 34.80 1.69
CA ARG A 83 -17.47 34.69 1.25
C ARG A 83 -17.91 33.26 0.94
N TYR A 84 -19.22 33.03 0.97
CA TYR A 84 -19.83 31.76 0.57
C TYR A 84 -20.12 31.70 -0.93
N PHE A 85 -19.92 30.52 -1.53
CA PHE A 85 -20.23 30.15 -2.91
C PHE A 85 -21.18 28.95 -2.94
N ARG A 86 -22.20 28.95 -3.80
CA ARG A 86 -23.26 27.92 -3.79
C ARG A 86 -22.82 26.64 -4.49
N LEU A 87 -22.87 25.51 -3.76
CA LEU A 87 -22.67 24.16 -4.27
C LEU A 87 -24.01 23.60 -4.75
N LEU A 88 -24.30 23.71 -6.05
CA LEU A 88 -25.52 23.15 -6.66
C LEU A 88 -25.37 21.64 -6.93
N PRO A 89 -26.28 20.78 -6.43
CA PRO A 89 -26.22 19.34 -6.66
C PRO A 89 -26.84 18.96 -8.02
N GLY A 90 -25.96 18.71 -9.01
CA GLY A 90 -26.34 18.18 -10.31
C GLY A 90 -26.76 19.23 -11.35
N HIS A 91 -26.43 18.94 -12.61
CA HIS A 91 -26.81 19.68 -13.83
C HIS A 91 -26.63 21.21 -13.80
N ASN A 92 -25.44 21.67 -14.20
CA ASN A 92 -25.30 22.67 -15.26
C ASN A 92 -23.83 22.72 -15.73
N ASN A 93 -23.62 22.86 -17.05
CA ASN A 93 -22.27 22.84 -17.67
C ASN A 93 -21.40 24.07 -17.33
N CYS A 94 -21.87 24.93 -16.42
CA CYS A 94 -21.25 26.21 -16.05
C CYS A 94 -21.12 26.40 -14.51
N ASN A 95 -21.03 25.32 -13.72
CA ASN A 95 -20.69 25.42 -12.30
C ASN A 95 -19.22 24.99 -12.04
N PRO A 96 -18.27 25.94 -11.84
CA PRO A 96 -16.83 25.66 -11.93
C PRO A 96 -16.17 25.08 -10.67
N LEU A 97 -16.91 24.80 -9.58
CA LEU A 97 -16.35 24.13 -8.39
C LEU A 97 -17.32 23.09 -7.80
N THR A 98 -16.89 21.83 -7.74
CA THR A 98 -17.51 20.78 -6.92
C THR A 98 -16.87 20.70 -5.52
N LYS A 99 -17.54 20.06 -4.55
CA LYS A 99 -16.96 19.81 -3.22
C LYS A 99 -15.70 18.92 -3.30
N GLU A 100 -15.64 18.02 -4.27
CA GLU A 100 -14.50 17.13 -4.52
C GLU A 100 -13.29 17.90 -5.05
N GLN A 101 -13.49 18.78 -6.04
CA GLN A 101 -12.43 19.66 -6.58
C GLN A 101 -11.87 20.62 -5.52
N LEU A 102 -12.72 21.09 -4.61
CA LEU A 102 -12.31 21.89 -3.45
C LEU A 102 -11.43 21.08 -2.50
N GLN A 103 -11.85 19.87 -2.13
CA GLN A 103 -11.07 18.96 -1.29
C GLN A 103 -9.77 18.48 -1.96
N GLU A 104 -9.74 18.35 -3.29
CA GLU A 104 -8.52 18.09 -4.06
C GLU A 104 -7.57 19.29 -4.02
N ARG A 105 -8.06 20.51 -4.28
CA ARG A 105 -7.26 21.74 -4.21
C ARG A 105 -6.73 22.01 -2.80
N GLU A 106 -7.50 21.68 -1.75
CA GLU A 106 -7.06 21.77 -0.36
C GLU A 106 -5.99 20.71 -0.03
N ARG A 107 -6.16 19.45 -0.45
CA ARG A 107 -5.13 18.40 -0.31
C ARG A 107 -3.84 18.76 -1.05
N GLU A 108 -3.92 19.35 -2.23
CA GLU A 108 -2.77 19.79 -3.02
C GLU A 108 -2.07 21.01 -2.39
N LYS A 109 -2.83 21.95 -1.81
CA LYS A 109 -2.31 23.07 -1.01
C LYS A 109 -1.63 22.59 0.28
N GLN A 110 -2.10 21.49 0.89
CA GLN A 110 -1.42 20.82 2.00
C GLN A 110 -0.15 20.08 1.55
N ARG A 111 -0.19 19.36 0.41
CA ARG A 111 0.95 18.63 -0.17
C ARG A 111 2.11 19.57 -0.48
N SER A 112 1.84 20.65 -1.21
CA SER A 112 2.83 21.69 -1.55
C SER A 112 3.37 22.42 -0.32
N LYS A 113 2.55 22.67 0.70
CA LYS A 113 3.02 23.18 2.00
C LYS A 113 4.00 22.20 2.67
N MET A 114 3.69 20.91 2.72
CA MET A 114 4.58 19.91 3.32
C MET A 114 5.91 19.80 2.56
N LEU A 115 5.88 19.78 1.22
CA LEU A 115 7.09 19.78 0.39
C LEU A 115 7.95 21.02 0.65
N THR A 116 7.37 22.22 0.60
CA THR A 116 8.09 23.47 0.90
C THR A 116 8.48 23.62 2.38
N GLU A 117 8.00 22.78 3.30
CA GLU A 117 8.50 22.68 4.68
C GLU A 117 9.65 21.66 4.81
N ASP A 118 9.65 20.59 4.01
CA ASP A 118 10.73 19.61 3.95
C ASP A 118 11.99 20.11 3.23
N ASP A 119 11.83 20.94 2.20
CA ASP A 119 12.93 21.55 1.42
C ASP A 119 13.67 22.68 2.18
N LYS A 120 13.20 23.09 3.37
CA LYS A 120 13.82 24.18 4.15
C LYS A 120 15.12 23.71 4.82
N ALA A 121 16.23 24.35 4.44
CA ALA A 121 17.58 24.05 4.95
C ALA A 121 17.73 24.02 6.49
N ARG A 122 16.88 24.76 7.22
CA ARG A 122 16.71 24.66 8.69
C ARG A 122 15.30 24.20 9.04
N LYS A 123 15.11 22.90 9.20
CA LYS A 123 13.87 22.35 9.80
C LYS A 123 13.80 22.75 11.27
N LYS A 124 12.62 23.16 11.74
CA LYS A 124 12.34 23.28 13.18
C LYS A 124 12.27 21.86 13.75
N ALA A 125 12.93 21.60 14.88
CA ALA A 125 12.81 20.31 15.56
C ALA A 125 11.33 20.05 15.91
N PRO A 126 10.82 18.80 15.76
CA PRO A 126 9.38 18.51 15.92
C PRO A 126 8.86 18.77 17.34
N ARG A 127 9.76 18.83 18.33
CA ARG A 127 9.55 19.42 19.65
C ARG A 127 10.78 20.25 20.01
N ALA A 128 10.59 21.37 20.72
CA ALA A 128 11.71 22.13 21.28
C ALA A 128 12.50 21.26 22.27
N GLY A 129 13.83 21.33 22.23
CA GLY A 129 14.72 20.55 23.11
C GLY A 129 14.96 19.08 22.71
N LEU A 130 14.47 18.62 21.55
CA LEU A 130 14.89 17.34 20.99
C LEU A 130 16.31 17.41 20.41
N ASN A 131 17.28 16.86 21.15
CA ASN A 131 18.67 16.69 20.74
C ASN A 131 19.12 15.27 21.15
N THR A 132 19.86 14.56 20.28
CA THR A 132 20.33 13.19 20.52
C THR A 132 21.20 13.07 21.77
N SER A 133 22.09 14.03 22.03
CA SER A 133 22.94 14.04 23.23
C SER A 133 22.12 14.20 24.52
N LEU A 134 21.11 15.07 24.49
CA LEU A 134 20.22 15.33 25.64
C LEU A 134 19.24 14.17 25.88
N LEU A 135 18.81 13.46 24.83
CA LEU A 135 18.06 12.20 24.96
C LEU A 135 18.94 11.11 25.59
N LEU A 136 20.20 10.97 25.15
CA LEU A 136 21.14 10.00 25.69
C LEU A 136 21.44 10.27 27.17
N GLN A 137 21.71 11.53 27.53
CA GLN A 137 21.90 11.96 28.92
C GLN A 137 20.68 11.64 29.78
N LYS A 138 19.46 11.95 29.31
CA LYS A 138 18.22 11.61 30.02
C LYS A 138 18.01 10.10 30.18
N ARG A 139 18.44 9.27 29.21
CA ARG A 139 18.43 7.80 29.35
C ARG A 139 19.45 7.32 30.39
N GLN A 140 20.66 7.86 30.37
CA GLN A 140 21.72 7.54 31.35
C GLN A 140 21.31 7.90 32.78
N LEU A 141 20.59 9.00 32.96
CA LEU A 141 20.01 9.44 34.25
C LEU A 141 18.71 8.68 34.64
N GLY A 142 18.27 7.68 33.87
CA GLY A 142 17.05 6.91 34.14
C GLY A 142 15.73 7.69 33.91
N LEU A 143 15.78 8.93 33.42
CA LEU A 143 14.64 9.82 33.25
C LEU A 143 13.73 9.50 32.04
N LEU A 144 14.09 8.48 31.24
CA LEU A 144 13.34 8.04 30.06
C LEU A 144 13.25 6.50 30.01
N PRO A 145 12.04 5.91 30.05
CA PRO A 145 11.83 4.50 29.72
C PRO A 145 12.31 4.16 28.31
N GLU A 146 12.77 2.92 28.09
CA GLU A 146 13.38 2.52 26.80
C GLU A 146 12.49 2.80 25.59
N ASN A 147 11.21 2.40 25.63
CA ASN A 147 10.29 2.60 24.51
C ASN A 147 10.11 4.09 24.17
N SER A 148 10.05 4.95 25.20
CA SER A 148 10.01 6.41 25.03
C SER A 148 11.32 6.95 24.45
N TYR A 149 12.49 6.47 24.91
CA TYR A 149 13.78 6.84 24.33
C TYR A 149 13.88 6.43 22.85
N CYS A 150 13.54 5.17 22.52
CA CYS A 150 13.52 4.69 21.14
C CYS A 150 12.62 5.58 20.27
N ARG A 151 11.36 5.82 20.67
CA ARG A 151 10.46 6.68 19.89
C ARG A 151 11.03 8.08 19.69
N LEU A 152 11.58 8.73 20.72
CA LEU A 152 12.15 10.07 20.60
C LEU A 152 13.41 10.10 19.70
N VAL A 153 14.22 9.04 19.68
CA VAL A 153 15.33 8.89 18.72
C VAL A 153 14.81 8.70 17.29
N HIS A 154 13.75 7.89 17.08
CA HIS A 154 13.12 7.76 15.77
C HIS A 154 12.46 9.07 15.33
N GLU A 155 11.75 9.80 16.19
CA GLU A 155 11.22 11.15 15.89
C GLU A 155 12.32 12.09 15.39
N VAL A 156 13.50 12.08 16.04
CA VAL A 156 14.66 12.89 15.60
C VAL A 156 15.20 12.40 14.25
N LYS A 157 15.61 11.13 14.11
CA LYS A 157 16.13 10.57 12.85
C LYS A 157 15.15 10.82 11.68
N VAL A 158 13.89 10.46 11.88
CA VAL A 158 12.84 10.58 10.85
C VAL A 158 12.53 12.04 10.51
N SER A 159 12.55 12.98 11.46
CA SER A 159 12.39 14.41 11.13
C SER A 159 13.57 14.96 10.31
N GLY A 160 14.78 14.44 10.56
CA GLY A 160 16.01 14.77 9.85
C GLY A 160 15.99 14.41 8.36
N MET A 161 15.28 13.34 7.96
CA MET A 161 15.27 12.85 6.58
C MET A 161 14.92 13.97 5.57
N ARG A 162 15.82 14.22 4.61
CA ARG A 162 15.62 15.17 3.50
C ARG A 162 15.40 14.42 2.20
N ARG A 163 14.70 15.02 1.24
CA ARG A 163 14.51 14.47 -0.09
C ARG A 163 15.71 14.85 -0.96
N HIS A 164 16.47 13.87 -1.41
CA HIS A 164 17.48 14.04 -2.46
C HIS A 164 16.99 13.31 -3.70
N ARG A 165 17.16 13.89 -4.89
CA ARG A 165 16.91 13.19 -6.16
C ARG A 165 18.17 12.41 -6.51
N LEU A 166 18.04 11.14 -6.87
CA LEU A 166 19.17 10.35 -7.35
C LEU A 166 19.19 10.40 -8.88
N GLU A 167 20.34 10.77 -9.44
CA GLU A 167 20.58 10.64 -10.87
C GLU A 167 21.00 9.20 -11.18
N VAL A 168 20.18 8.51 -11.97
CA VAL A 168 20.44 7.12 -12.36
C VAL A 168 21.40 7.14 -13.54
N GLN A 169 22.62 6.65 -13.31
CA GLN A 169 23.61 6.52 -14.37
C GLN A 169 23.24 5.34 -15.26
N SER A 170 23.20 5.59 -16.58
CA SER A 170 22.92 4.62 -17.64
C SER A 170 24.17 4.52 -18.49
N THR A 171 24.69 3.31 -18.71
CA THR A 171 25.87 3.11 -19.57
C THR A 171 25.50 3.31 -21.04
N ASP A 172 24.28 2.93 -21.42
CA ASP A 172 23.64 3.35 -22.67
C ASP A 172 23.15 4.81 -22.57
N ASN A 173 23.92 5.73 -23.14
CA ASN A 173 23.57 7.17 -23.28
C ASN A 173 22.54 7.43 -24.39
N SER A 174 22.08 6.39 -25.09
CA SER A 174 21.28 6.49 -26.32
C SER A 174 19.82 6.87 -26.09
N ASN A 175 19.25 6.56 -24.92
CA ASN A 175 17.93 7.03 -24.49
C ASN A 175 17.92 7.24 -22.96
N PRO A 176 17.58 8.44 -22.44
CA PRO A 176 17.29 8.58 -21.01
C PRO A 176 16.06 7.72 -20.66
N ASN A 177 16.16 6.94 -19.56
CA ASN A 177 15.08 6.07 -19.11
C ASN A 177 13.84 6.89 -18.70
N THR A 178 12.88 6.98 -19.62
CA THR A 178 11.66 7.80 -19.49
C THR A 178 10.43 6.97 -19.08
N ASP A 179 10.55 5.64 -18.99
CA ASP A 179 9.48 4.76 -18.53
C ASP A 179 9.17 5.00 -17.04
N ASN A 180 7.92 4.82 -16.64
CA ASN A 180 7.50 5.10 -15.27
C ASN A 180 7.73 3.88 -14.37
N PHE A 181 8.48 4.05 -13.27
CA PHE A 181 8.59 3.07 -12.20
C PHE A 181 7.20 2.69 -11.68
N ARG A 182 6.88 1.39 -11.80
CA ARG A 182 5.65 0.75 -11.32
C ARG A 182 5.89 0.04 -9.99
N LEU A 183 7.00 -0.69 -9.87
CA LEU A 183 7.43 -1.40 -8.66
C LEU A 183 8.95 -1.36 -8.53
N ILE A 184 9.44 -1.20 -7.30
CA ILE A 184 10.85 -1.42 -6.93
C ILE A 184 10.95 -2.42 -5.78
N VAL A 185 11.92 -3.34 -5.85
CA VAL A 185 12.14 -4.41 -4.86
C VAL A 185 13.65 -4.58 -4.58
N GLY A 186 14.10 -4.12 -3.41
CA GLY A 186 15.48 -4.34 -2.94
C GLY A 186 15.77 -5.82 -2.67
N ASP A 187 17.01 -6.24 -2.90
CA ASP A 187 17.50 -7.58 -2.53
C ASP A 187 17.82 -7.69 -1.04
N SER A 188 18.12 -8.90 -0.55
CA SER A 188 18.34 -9.18 0.87
C SER A 188 19.61 -8.53 1.42
N ALA A 189 20.58 -8.24 0.54
CA ALA A 189 21.77 -7.43 0.85
C ALA A 189 21.49 -5.91 0.80
N CYS A 190 20.43 -5.49 0.11
CA CYS A 190 20.15 -4.10 -0.26
C CYS A 190 21.27 -3.42 -1.05
N GLU A 191 22.01 -4.22 -1.82
CA GLU A 191 23.02 -3.78 -2.79
C GLU A 191 22.39 -3.52 -4.16
N ARG A 192 21.27 -4.21 -4.46
CA ARG A 192 20.58 -4.15 -5.74
C ARG A 192 19.08 -3.92 -5.54
N VAL A 193 18.47 -3.20 -6.47
CA VAL A 193 17.01 -3.02 -6.54
C VAL A 193 16.52 -3.48 -7.90
N PHE A 194 15.66 -4.49 -7.91
CA PHE A 194 14.93 -4.90 -9.10
C PHE A 194 13.85 -3.87 -9.40
N THR A 195 13.79 -3.41 -10.64
CA THR A 195 12.86 -2.39 -11.12
C THR A 195 11.88 -2.99 -12.11
N VAL A 196 10.64 -2.51 -12.06
CA VAL A 196 9.64 -2.77 -13.09
C VAL A 196 9.06 -1.44 -13.52
N ASN A 197 9.16 -1.15 -14.81
CA ASN A 197 8.72 0.11 -15.40
C ASN A 197 7.56 -0.18 -16.37
N ASP A 198 6.45 0.56 -16.27
CA ASP A 198 5.34 0.46 -17.22
C ASP A 198 5.65 1.28 -18.49
N VAL A 199 5.50 0.64 -19.65
CA VAL A 199 5.86 1.19 -20.96
C VAL A 199 4.63 1.85 -21.62
N SER A 200 4.85 2.97 -22.34
CA SER A 200 3.81 3.74 -23.06
C SER A 200 2.90 2.91 -23.98
N HIS A 201 3.48 1.94 -24.69
CA HIS A 201 2.77 1.05 -25.63
C HIS A 201 2.20 -0.22 -24.96
N GLY A 202 2.26 -0.31 -23.63
CA GLY A 202 1.80 -1.47 -22.85
C GLY A 202 2.90 -2.50 -22.58
N GLY A 203 2.66 -3.35 -21.59
CA GLY A 203 3.66 -4.25 -21.03
C GLY A 203 4.55 -3.55 -19.99
N CYS A 204 5.62 -4.24 -19.59
CA CYS A 204 6.59 -3.76 -18.61
C CYS A 204 8.03 -4.05 -19.08
N LYS A 205 8.96 -3.13 -18.78
CA LYS A 205 10.41 -3.37 -18.79
C LYS A 205 10.88 -3.75 -17.39
N TYR A 206 11.95 -4.54 -17.32
CA TYR A 206 12.60 -4.98 -16.08
C TYR A 206 14.10 -4.69 -16.14
N GLY A 207 14.69 -4.24 -15.04
CA GLY A 207 16.14 -4.00 -14.93
C GLY A 207 16.61 -3.99 -13.48
N ILE A 208 17.92 -4.15 -13.26
CA ILE A 208 18.54 -3.99 -11.94
C ILE A 208 19.23 -2.63 -11.85
N MET A 209 18.96 -1.91 -10.76
CA MET A 209 19.78 -0.79 -10.31
C MET A 209 20.73 -1.26 -9.22
N ASN A 210 22.03 -1.09 -9.43
CA ASN A 210 23.08 -1.31 -8.43
C ASN A 210 23.27 -0.04 -7.60
N PHE A 211 23.39 -0.19 -6.29
CA PHE A 211 23.60 0.91 -5.35
C PHE A 211 25.00 0.82 -4.75
N SER A 212 25.73 1.94 -4.73
CA SER A 212 27.07 2.02 -4.14
C SER A 212 27.13 3.12 -3.08
N GLY A 213 27.35 2.72 -1.82
CA GLY A 213 27.55 3.64 -0.70
C GLY A 213 29.02 4.08 -0.61
N CYS A 214 29.30 5.36 -0.82
CA CYS A 214 30.63 5.91 -0.66
C CYS A 214 30.93 6.25 0.81
N SER A 215 32.19 6.09 1.23
CA SER A 215 32.64 6.42 2.60
C SER A 215 32.54 7.91 2.96
N LYS A 216 32.26 8.79 2.00
CA LYS A 216 31.95 10.22 2.21
C LYS A 216 30.47 10.49 2.55
N GLY A 217 29.61 9.47 2.57
CA GLY A 217 28.19 9.62 2.85
C GLY A 217 27.32 9.91 1.62
N SER A 218 27.84 9.77 0.40
CA SER A 218 27.07 9.86 -0.84
C SER A 218 26.61 8.47 -1.34
N LEU A 219 25.53 8.43 -2.13
CA LEU A 219 24.93 7.21 -2.69
C LEU A 219 24.83 7.33 -4.21
N SER A 220 25.55 6.49 -4.95
CA SER A 220 25.50 6.40 -6.42
C SER A 220 24.62 5.24 -6.90
N VAL A 221 23.99 5.43 -8.06
CA VAL A 221 23.08 4.45 -8.69
C VAL A 221 23.45 4.24 -10.15
N GLU A 222 23.65 2.98 -10.52
CA GLU A 222 23.93 2.51 -11.88
C GLU A 222 22.81 1.58 -12.32
N MET A 223 22.18 1.84 -13.48
CA MET A 223 21.24 0.91 -14.11
C MET A 223 22.01 0.01 -15.08
N CYS A 224 21.79 -1.30 -15.00
CA CYS A 224 22.32 -2.23 -16.01
C CYS A 224 21.51 -2.15 -17.31
N ASP A 225 22.19 -2.12 -18.46
CA ASP A 225 21.58 -1.88 -19.78
C ASP A 225 20.74 -3.09 -20.28
N ASN A 226 20.95 -4.25 -19.66
CA ASN A 226 20.26 -5.52 -19.96
C ASN A 226 18.78 -5.49 -19.49
N LEU A 227 17.99 -4.62 -20.11
CA LEU A 227 16.57 -4.44 -19.85
C LEU A 227 15.72 -5.50 -20.58
N TYR A 228 15.03 -6.36 -19.83
CA TYR A 228 14.11 -7.34 -20.40
C TYR A 228 12.70 -6.73 -20.55
N PHE A 229 12.07 -6.92 -21.72
CA PHE A 229 10.73 -6.39 -22.00
C PHE A 229 9.70 -7.53 -22.15
N THR A 230 8.49 -7.36 -21.59
CA THR A 230 7.36 -8.23 -21.89
C THR A 230 6.05 -7.47 -22.06
N ASN A 231 5.19 -7.95 -22.97
CA ASN A 231 3.83 -7.43 -23.18
C ASN A 231 2.85 -7.81 -22.03
N ARG A 232 3.34 -8.19 -20.84
CA ARG A 232 2.54 -8.64 -19.70
C ARG A 232 2.75 -7.74 -18.50
N LYS A 233 1.66 -7.39 -17.82
CA LYS A 233 1.72 -6.68 -16.53
C LYS A 233 2.12 -7.64 -15.40
N VAL A 234 2.88 -7.11 -14.44
CA VAL A 234 3.27 -7.81 -13.22
C VAL A 234 2.29 -7.51 -12.09
N ASN A 235 1.87 -8.54 -11.36
CA ASN A 235 1.06 -8.43 -10.14
C ASN A 235 1.90 -8.52 -8.86
N SER A 236 2.93 -9.37 -8.84
CA SER A 236 3.74 -9.64 -7.65
C SER A 236 5.16 -10.09 -8.04
N ILE A 237 6.11 -9.84 -7.14
CA ILE A 237 7.55 -10.03 -7.33
C ILE A 237 8.15 -10.44 -5.98
N CYS A 238 9.06 -11.40 -5.99
CA CYS A 238 10.02 -11.58 -4.90
C CYS A 238 11.38 -12.07 -5.44
N TRP A 239 12.45 -11.77 -4.72
CA TRP A 239 13.75 -12.40 -4.93
C TRP A 239 13.70 -13.89 -4.55
N ALA A 240 14.57 -14.68 -5.17
CA ALA A 240 14.61 -16.13 -5.07
C ALA A 240 16.06 -16.65 -5.04
N SER A 241 16.30 -17.65 -4.18
CA SER A 241 17.64 -18.12 -3.84
C SER A 241 17.86 -19.57 -4.30
N VAL A 242 18.04 -19.75 -5.62
CA VAL A 242 18.30 -21.07 -6.21
C VAL A 242 19.78 -21.44 -6.04
N SER A 243 20.68 -20.82 -6.80
CA SER A 243 22.12 -21.15 -6.79
C SER A 243 22.87 -20.48 -5.63
N HIS A 244 22.51 -19.22 -5.34
CA HIS A 244 23.03 -18.42 -4.23
C HIS A 244 21.94 -17.41 -3.77
N PRO A 245 22.15 -16.65 -2.67
CA PRO A 245 21.23 -15.61 -2.23
C PRO A 245 20.89 -14.64 -3.36
N ASP A 246 19.59 -14.36 -3.54
CA ASP A 246 19.05 -13.40 -4.51
C ASP A 246 19.61 -13.57 -5.93
N SER A 247 19.81 -14.83 -6.34
CA SER A 247 20.31 -15.23 -7.66
C SER A 247 19.25 -15.20 -8.75
N HIS A 248 17.97 -15.21 -8.38
CA HIS A 248 16.83 -15.24 -9.31
C HIS A 248 15.71 -14.29 -8.83
N VAL A 249 14.81 -13.94 -9.73
CA VAL A 249 13.60 -13.14 -9.46
C VAL A 249 12.38 -13.94 -9.89
N LEU A 250 11.40 -14.07 -9.00
CA LEU A 250 10.14 -14.78 -9.23
C LEU A 250 9.03 -13.78 -9.58
N LEU A 251 8.68 -13.70 -10.87
CA LEU A 251 7.66 -12.80 -11.40
C LEU A 251 6.29 -13.49 -11.52
N CYS A 252 5.26 -12.85 -10.97
CA CYS A 252 3.86 -13.24 -11.13
C CYS A 252 3.21 -12.39 -12.25
N LEU A 253 3.11 -12.97 -13.46
CA LEU A 253 2.66 -12.29 -14.68
C LEU A 253 1.18 -12.54 -14.98
N VAL A 254 0.46 -11.46 -15.31
CA VAL A 254 -0.96 -11.46 -15.66
C VAL A 254 -1.19 -12.16 -17.01
N GLY A 255 -2.32 -12.88 -17.12
CA GLY A 255 -2.78 -13.46 -18.37
C GLY A 255 -3.46 -12.44 -19.27
N MET A 256 -3.21 -12.53 -20.58
CA MET A 256 -3.92 -11.79 -21.63
C MET A 256 -5.06 -12.66 -22.17
N ALA A 257 -5.98 -12.10 -22.96
CA ALA A 257 -7.19 -12.80 -23.44
C ALA A 257 -6.91 -14.22 -23.98
N ASP A 258 -5.93 -14.36 -24.88
CA ASP A 258 -5.59 -15.62 -25.53
C ASP A 258 -4.45 -16.40 -24.84
N THR A 259 -3.83 -15.85 -23.78
CA THR A 259 -2.68 -16.51 -23.13
C THR A 259 -2.77 -16.46 -21.61
N PRO A 260 -2.79 -17.63 -20.93
CA PRO A 260 -2.89 -17.69 -19.47
C PRO A 260 -1.73 -16.99 -18.78
N GLY A 261 -1.94 -16.58 -17.53
CA GLY A 261 -0.87 -16.05 -16.68
C GLY A 261 0.29 -17.04 -16.53
N CYS A 262 1.41 -16.56 -16.01
CA CYS A 262 2.50 -17.45 -15.65
C CYS A 262 3.26 -16.93 -14.43
N VAL A 263 3.84 -17.88 -13.70
CA VAL A 263 4.93 -17.58 -12.76
C VAL A 263 6.23 -17.88 -13.48
N SER A 264 7.07 -16.89 -13.67
CA SER A 264 8.37 -17.03 -14.31
C SER A 264 9.48 -16.77 -13.30
N LEU A 265 10.39 -17.73 -13.15
CA LEU A 265 11.64 -17.58 -12.43
C LEU A 265 12.71 -17.20 -13.44
N LEU A 266 13.34 -16.04 -13.25
CA LEU A 266 14.35 -15.48 -14.14
C LEU A 266 15.68 -15.30 -13.37
N PRO A 267 16.83 -15.77 -13.89
CA PRO A 267 18.13 -15.51 -13.28
C PRO A 267 18.43 -14.00 -13.20
N ALA A 268 18.99 -13.55 -12.09
CA ALA A 268 19.37 -12.16 -11.87
C ALA A 268 20.52 -11.72 -12.81
N SER A 269 21.34 -12.67 -13.27
CA SER A 269 22.39 -12.44 -14.27
C SER A 269 21.86 -11.93 -15.61
N LEU A 270 20.61 -12.25 -15.99
CA LEU A 270 19.98 -11.73 -17.22
C LEU A 270 19.78 -10.20 -17.20
N PHE A 271 19.87 -9.56 -16.03
CA PHE A 271 19.68 -8.13 -15.83
C PHE A 271 20.95 -7.44 -15.31
N SER A 272 22.08 -8.13 -15.31
CA SER A 272 23.37 -7.60 -14.85
C SER A 272 24.30 -7.40 -16.05
N ASN A 273 25.20 -6.42 -15.96
CA ASN A 273 26.29 -6.25 -16.92
C ASN A 273 27.41 -7.31 -16.72
N SER A 274 27.37 -8.10 -15.65
CA SER A 274 28.37 -9.12 -15.29
C SER A 274 28.07 -10.51 -15.87
N ASN A 275 28.78 -10.91 -16.93
CA ASN A 275 28.82 -12.27 -17.52
C ASN A 275 27.44 -12.92 -17.80
N PRO A 276 26.86 -12.75 -19.00
CA PRO A 276 25.60 -13.42 -19.38
C PRO A 276 25.70 -14.95 -19.46
N ASP A 277 26.92 -15.50 -19.60
CA ASP A 277 27.19 -16.93 -19.82
C ASP A 277 27.02 -17.83 -18.58
N GLN A 278 26.42 -17.35 -17.47
CA GLN A 278 26.00 -18.22 -16.37
C GLN A 278 24.55 -18.71 -16.57
N PRO A 279 24.33 -20.00 -16.95
CA PRO A 279 22.99 -20.55 -17.15
C PRO A 279 22.27 -20.77 -15.81
N GLY A 280 21.60 -19.73 -15.32
CA GLY A 280 20.67 -19.85 -14.21
C GLY A 280 19.39 -20.61 -14.60
N MET A 281 18.63 -21.06 -13.59
CA MET A 281 17.40 -21.82 -13.79
C MET A 281 16.24 -20.90 -14.24
N LEU A 282 16.07 -20.77 -15.56
CA LEU A 282 14.90 -20.15 -16.16
C LEU A 282 13.76 -21.16 -16.28
N CYS A 283 12.65 -20.92 -15.59
CA CYS A 283 11.45 -21.75 -15.71
C CYS A 283 10.16 -20.90 -15.68
N SER A 284 9.15 -21.31 -16.44
CA SER A 284 7.86 -20.61 -16.51
C SER A 284 6.70 -21.59 -16.39
N PHE A 285 5.82 -21.34 -15.42
CA PHE A 285 4.70 -22.21 -15.07
C PHE A 285 3.38 -21.53 -15.43
N LYS A 286 2.65 -22.11 -16.39
CA LYS A 286 1.34 -21.63 -16.82
C LYS A 286 0.31 -21.82 -15.70
N ILE A 287 -0.45 -20.76 -15.43
CA ILE A 287 -1.48 -20.65 -14.37
C ILE A 287 -2.62 -19.76 -14.87
N SER A 288 -3.82 -19.87 -14.31
CA SER A 288 -4.96 -19.03 -14.76
C SER A 288 -4.76 -17.55 -14.39
N THR A 289 -4.86 -17.25 -13.09
CA THR A 289 -4.82 -15.90 -12.53
C THR A 289 -4.15 -15.95 -11.16
N ALA A 290 -2.96 -15.39 -11.06
CA ALA A 290 -2.24 -15.19 -9.79
C ALA A 290 -2.26 -13.72 -9.38
N TRP A 291 -2.36 -13.51 -8.07
CA TRP A 291 -2.34 -12.20 -7.42
C TRP A 291 -1.02 -11.99 -6.66
N SER A 292 -0.47 -13.06 -6.07
CA SER A 292 0.73 -13.03 -5.23
C SER A 292 1.68 -14.18 -5.53
N CYS A 293 2.97 -13.97 -5.28
CA CYS A 293 3.98 -15.01 -5.16
C CYS A 293 4.82 -14.79 -3.89
N ALA A 294 5.48 -15.85 -3.42
CA ALA A 294 6.46 -15.78 -2.35
C ALA A 294 7.50 -16.90 -2.49
N TRP A 295 8.76 -16.63 -2.19
CA TRP A 295 9.84 -17.62 -2.13
C TRP A 295 10.10 -18.05 -0.69
N CYS A 296 10.37 -19.33 -0.45
CA CYS A 296 10.72 -19.85 0.87
C CYS A 296 12.23 -19.76 1.07
N LEU A 297 12.69 -19.03 2.09
CA LEU A 297 14.11 -18.92 2.44
C LEU A 297 14.53 -19.90 3.54
N ASN A 298 13.61 -20.76 4.00
CA ASN A 298 13.90 -21.74 5.04
C ASN A 298 14.71 -22.93 4.49
N PRO A 299 15.86 -23.33 5.10
CA PRO A 299 16.69 -24.43 4.62
C PRO A 299 16.03 -25.81 4.51
N GLN A 300 14.83 -26.03 5.06
CA GLN A 300 14.08 -27.28 4.89
C GLN A 300 13.23 -27.31 3.60
N ALA A 301 13.11 -26.17 2.90
CA ALA A 301 12.27 -25.99 1.72
C ALA A 301 12.74 -24.78 0.88
N ASP A 302 14.04 -24.54 0.77
CA ASP A 302 14.65 -23.32 0.21
C ASP A 302 14.48 -23.17 -1.31
N LYS A 303 14.09 -24.27 -1.98
CA LYS A 303 13.70 -24.33 -3.40
C LYS A 303 12.19 -24.31 -3.62
N THR A 304 11.40 -24.16 -2.56
CA THR A 304 9.94 -24.05 -2.65
C THR A 304 9.50 -22.60 -2.79
N PHE A 305 8.56 -22.36 -3.72
CA PHE A 305 7.83 -21.12 -3.82
C PHE A 305 6.32 -21.36 -3.70
N SER A 306 5.57 -20.27 -3.53
CA SER A 306 4.12 -20.27 -3.48
C SER A 306 3.53 -19.27 -4.48
N THR A 307 2.27 -19.50 -4.84
CA THR A 307 1.49 -18.65 -5.73
C THR A 307 0.05 -18.60 -5.26
N GLY A 308 -0.42 -17.39 -4.92
CA GLY A 308 -1.80 -17.10 -4.56
C GLY A 308 -2.64 -16.89 -5.81
N LEU A 309 -3.60 -17.79 -6.04
CA LEU A 309 -4.54 -17.74 -7.17
C LEU A 309 -5.93 -17.30 -6.72
N SER A 310 -6.87 -17.19 -7.66
CA SER A 310 -8.28 -17.21 -7.31
C SER A 310 -8.66 -18.55 -6.63
N ARG A 311 -9.17 -18.45 -5.40
CA ARG A 311 -9.66 -19.58 -4.57
C ARG A 311 -8.68 -20.76 -4.39
N ARG A 312 -7.38 -20.58 -4.62
CA ARG A 312 -6.36 -21.63 -4.46
C ARG A 312 -5.02 -21.05 -4.03
N VAL A 313 -4.27 -21.81 -3.23
CA VAL A 313 -2.82 -21.65 -3.10
C VAL A 313 -2.17 -22.81 -3.85
N ILE A 314 -1.19 -22.51 -4.70
CA ILE A 314 -0.23 -23.51 -5.18
C ILE A 314 1.06 -23.32 -4.39
N VAL A 315 1.61 -24.41 -3.86
CA VAL A 315 2.98 -24.48 -3.36
C VAL A 315 3.75 -25.41 -4.28
N LYS A 316 4.89 -24.97 -4.80
CA LYS A 316 5.66 -25.71 -5.80
C LYS A 316 7.15 -25.67 -5.50
N ASP A 317 7.77 -26.83 -5.58
CA ASP A 317 9.21 -26.99 -5.58
C ASP A 317 9.76 -26.69 -6.98
N ALA A 318 10.77 -25.82 -7.06
CA ALA A 318 11.27 -25.27 -8.32
C ALA A 318 12.14 -26.24 -9.12
N GLU A 319 12.90 -27.11 -8.43
CA GLU A 319 13.84 -28.05 -9.04
C GLU A 319 13.18 -29.39 -9.37
N THR A 320 12.47 -29.99 -8.41
CA THR A 320 11.76 -31.27 -8.61
C THR A 320 10.42 -31.10 -9.34
N GLY A 321 9.95 -29.86 -9.51
CA GLY A 321 8.63 -29.55 -10.07
C GLY A 321 7.44 -29.99 -9.21
N ARG A 322 7.68 -30.59 -8.02
CA ARG A 322 6.65 -31.15 -7.17
C ARG A 322 5.65 -30.09 -6.73
N THR A 323 4.38 -30.31 -7.03
CA THR A 323 3.31 -29.32 -6.82
C THR A 323 2.30 -29.81 -5.78
N GLN A 324 1.89 -28.92 -4.87
CA GLN A 324 0.82 -29.10 -3.89
C GLN A 324 -0.23 -28.00 -4.10
N THR A 325 -1.52 -28.33 -4.00
CA THR A 325 -2.62 -27.37 -4.22
C THR A 325 -3.59 -27.40 -3.04
N TYR A 326 -3.89 -26.22 -2.49
CA TYR A 326 -4.83 -26.03 -1.38
C TYR A 326 -6.02 -25.19 -1.85
N SER A 327 -7.24 -25.70 -1.70
CA SER A 327 -8.47 -25.01 -2.10
C SER A 327 -8.96 -24.05 -1.01
N VAL A 328 -9.21 -22.79 -1.36
CA VAL A 328 -9.54 -21.69 -0.44
C VAL A 328 -10.92 -21.12 -0.79
N SER A 329 -11.63 -20.57 0.18
CA SER A 329 -12.93 -19.89 -0.02
C SER A 329 -12.84 -18.60 -0.83
N SER A 330 -11.68 -17.95 -0.88
CA SER A 330 -11.46 -16.63 -1.47
C SER A 330 -10.11 -16.51 -2.17
N ASP A 331 -9.93 -15.44 -2.95
CA ASP A 331 -8.71 -15.14 -3.69
C ASP A 331 -7.56 -14.78 -2.73
N VAL A 332 -6.38 -15.35 -2.97
CA VAL A 332 -5.19 -15.16 -2.11
C VAL A 332 -4.32 -14.05 -2.69
N LEU A 333 -4.29 -12.92 -1.98
CA LEU A 333 -3.81 -11.62 -2.47
C LEU A 333 -2.41 -11.26 -1.97
N ALA A 334 -2.03 -11.78 -0.82
CA ALA A 334 -0.75 -11.50 -0.17
C ALA A 334 -0.17 -12.78 0.42
N GLN A 335 1.14 -12.97 0.31
CA GLN A 335 1.84 -14.16 0.78
C GLN A 335 3.19 -13.79 1.40
N GLN A 336 3.59 -14.53 2.43
CA GLN A 336 4.90 -14.41 3.06
C GLN A 336 5.29 -15.75 3.70
N PHE A 337 6.48 -16.26 3.40
CA PHE A 337 7.07 -17.36 4.15
C PHE A 337 7.76 -16.87 5.42
N ALA A 338 7.70 -17.69 6.47
CA ALA A 338 8.59 -17.60 7.62
C ALA A 338 10.00 -18.12 7.27
N LEU A 339 11.00 -17.76 8.08
CA LEU A 339 12.42 -17.96 7.82
C LEU A 339 12.99 -19.16 8.60
N ARG A 340 12.60 -19.32 9.87
CA ARG A 340 13.07 -20.37 10.81
C ARG A 340 12.23 -21.65 10.70
N VAL A 341 10.94 -21.51 10.39
CA VAL A 341 10.02 -22.64 10.16
C VAL A 341 9.43 -22.55 8.75
N PRO A 342 9.29 -23.64 7.97
CA PRO A 342 8.69 -23.62 6.64
C PRO A 342 7.15 -23.50 6.70
N VAL A 343 6.67 -22.34 7.17
CA VAL A 343 5.26 -21.95 7.26
C VAL A 343 4.98 -20.79 6.29
N LEU A 344 3.92 -20.92 5.52
CA LEU A 344 3.43 -19.90 4.59
C LEU A 344 2.22 -19.18 5.17
N PHE A 345 2.30 -17.86 5.36
CA PHE A 345 1.15 -17.02 5.67
C PHE A 345 0.51 -16.48 4.39
N ASN A 346 -0.83 -16.46 4.36
CA ASN A 346 -1.66 -16.08 3.22
C ASN A 346 -2.74 -15.10 3.66
N GLY A 347 -2.90 -13.97 2.97
CA GLY A 347 -4.00 -13.02 3.14
C GLY A 347 -5.00 -13.12 1.98
N CYS A 348 -6.30 -13.10 2.29
CA CYS A 348 -7.38 -13.26 1.30
C CYS A 348 -8.23 -12.01 1.06
N ARG A 349 -8.92 -11.98 -0.09
CA ARG A 349 -9.93 -10.95 -0.42
C ARG A 349 -11.13 -10.95 0.54
N SER A 350 -11.35 -12.04 1.27
CA SER A 350 -12.37 -12.15 2.33
C SER A 350 -11.93 -11.56 3.69
N GLY A 351 -10.74 -10.99 3.80
CA GLY A 351 -10.17 -10.57 5.08
C GLY A 351 -9.73 -11.72 5.98
N GLU A 352 -9.83 -12.98 5.54
CA GLU A 352 -9.21 -14.11 6.22
C GLU A 352 -7.69 -14.06 6.01
N ILE A 353 -6.93 -14.26 7.09
CA ILE A 353 -5.49 -14.55 7.04
C ILE A 353 -5.32 -15.97 7.56
N PHE A 354 -4.53 -16.82 6.91
CA PHE A 354 -4.26 -18.17 7.41
C PHE A 354 -2.84 -18.65 7.08
N SER A 355 -2.36 -19.63 7.84
CA SER A 355 -1.06 -20.26 7.61
C SER A 355 -1.15 -21.71 7.12
N ILE A 356 -0.13 -22.15 6.37
CA ILE A 356 0.09 -23.54 5.93
C ILE A 356 1.47 -23.97 6.43
N ASP A 357 1.54 -25.07 7.19
CA ASP A 357 2.80 -25.71 7.56
C ASP A 357 3.18 -26.75 6.51
N LEU A 358 4.29 -26.52 5.77
CA LEU A 358 4.71 -27.41 4.67
C LEU A 358 5.13 -28.81 5.14
N ARG A 359 5.42 -28.98 6.43
CA ARG A 359 5.75 -30.28 7.04
C ARG A 359 4.50 -31.13 7.22
N GLN A 360 3.33 -30.51 7.43
CA GLN A 360 2.06 -31.21 7.66
C GLN A 360 1.39 -31.64 6.35
N ARG A 361 1.97 -32.67 5.73
CA ARG A 361 1.45 -33.31 4.51
C ARG A 361 0.16 -34.11 4.77
N GLY A 362 -0.95 -33.40 4.90
CA GLY A 362 -2.30 -33.91 4.66
C GLY A 362 -2.78 -35.05 5.56
N ARG A 363 -2.90 -34.83 6.88
CA ARG A 363 -3.78 -35.68 7.71
C ARG A 363 -5.22 -35.48 7.22
N ARG A 364 -5.90 -36.56 6.83
CA ARG A 364 -7.24 -36.52 6.18
C ARG A 364 -8.37 -35.93 7.02
N ASP A 365 -8.13 -35.74 8.32
CA ASP A 365 -9.17 -35.56 9.34
C ASP A 365 -9.05 -34.22 10.11
N HIS A 366 -8.14 -33.33 9.69
CA HIS A 366 -7.93 -32.01 10.29
C HIS A 366 -7.85 -30.93 9.21
N SER A 367 -8.17 -29.67 9.57
CA SER A 367 -7.97 -28.54 8.67
C SER A 367 -6.48 -28.31 8.43
N TRP A 368 -6.07 -28.27 7.17
CA TRP A 368 -4.68 -27.99 6.76
C TRP A 368 -4.24 -26.54 7.04
N LYS A 369 -5.17 -25.66 7.43
CA LYS A 369 -4.89 -24.30 7.91
C LYS A 369 -4.42 -24.37 9.37
N ALA A 370 -3.14 -24.12 9.63
CA ALA A 370 -2.55 -24.26 10.96
C ALA A 370 -2.94 -23.12 11.92
N SER A 371 -3.03 -21.88 11.40
CA SER A 371 -3.56 -20.72 12.13
C SER A 371 -4.50 -19.90 11.25
N ARG A 372 -5.40 -19.12 11.87
CA ARG A 372 -6.40 -18.27 11.18
C ARG A 372 -6.70 -16.98 11.95
N PHE A 373 -6.59 -15.84 11.28
CA PHE A 373 -6.92 -14.50 11.77
C PHE A 373 -7.92 -13.83 10.82
N HIS A 374 -8.48 -12.67 11.21
CA HIS A 374 -9.47 -11.96 10.40
C HIS A 374 -9.36 -10.43 10.53
N GLN A 375 -9.38 -9.71 9.42
CA GLN A 375 -9.57 -8.25 9.35
C GLN A 375 -10.88 -7.90 8.63
N GLU A 376 -11.29 -6.64 8.70
CA GLU A 376 -12.60 -6.17 8.23
C GLU A 376 -12.73 -6.14 6.70
N SER A 377 -11.62 -6.15 5.98
CA SER A 377 -11.59 -6.09 4.51
C SER A 377 -10.48 -6.94 3.89
N ALA A 378 -10.43 -6.96 2.55
CA ALA A 378 -9.46 -7.70 1.76
C ALA A 378 -8.01 -7.40 2.17
N ILE A 379 -7.23 -8.43 2.49
CA ILE A 379 -5.83 -8.28 2.91
C ILE A 379 -4.96 -7.88 1.70
N THR A 380 -4.26 -6.76 1.77
CA THR A 380 -3.36 -6.29 0.70
C THR A 380 -1.91 -6.71 0.93
N SER A 381 -1.49 -6.91 2.18
CA SER A 381 -0.12 -7.26 2.51
C SER A 381 -0.02 -8.03 3.84
N VAL A 382 0.93 -8.96 3.93
CA VAL A 382 1.29 -9.69 5.16
C VAL A 382 2.80 -9.73 5.31
N ARG A 383 3.31 -9.53 6.54
CA ARG A 383 4.74 -9.63 6.89
C ARG A 383 4.89 -10.30 8.24
N ILE A 384 5.59 -11.44 8.30
CA ILE A 384 5.99 -12.09 9.55
C ILE A 384 7.29 -11.43 10.04
N LEU A 385 7.43 -11.22 11.35
CA LEU A 385 8.66 -10.68 11.95
C LEU A 385 9.74 -11.77 12.08
N GLN A 386 11.00 -11.37 12.23
CA GLN A 386 12.15 -12.28 12.37
C GLN A 386 12.07 -13.23 13.57
N ASP A 387 11.26 -12.92 14.58
CA ASP A 387 11.01 -13.76 15.75
C ASP A 387 9.91 -14.82 15.56
N GLU A 388 9.14 -14.70 14.47
CA GLU A 388 7.99 -15.51 14.07
C GLU A 388 6.81 -15.56 15.05
N ASN A 389 6.88 -14.78 16.14
CA ASN A 389 5.78 -14.65 17.10
C ASN A 389 4.72 -13.66 16.61
N TYR A 390 5.11 -12.69 15.77
CA TYR A 390 4.21 -11.62 15.33
C TYR A 390 4.07 -11.49 13.81
N LEU A 391 2.83 -11.31 13.37
CA LEU A 391 2.43 -11.13 11.98
C LEU A 391 1.78 -9.75 11.81
N LEU A 392 2.37 -8.91 10.96
CA LEU A 392 1.73 -7.71 10.45
C LEU A 392 0.80 -8.06 9.28
N ALA A 393 -0.38 -7.46 9.26
CA ALA A 393 -1.30 -7.53 8.13
C ALA A 393 -1.98 -6.18 7.89
N ALA A 394 -2.12 -5.82 6.60
CA ALA A 394 -2.79 -4.62 6.13
C ALA A 394 -3.99 -4.99 5.26
N ASP A 395 -5.10 -4.28 5.41
CA ASP A 395 -6.30 -4.46 4.59
C ASP A 395 -6.64 -3.26 3.70
N MET A 396 -7.61 -3.47 2.81
CA MET A 396 -8.06 -2.52 1.79
C MET A 396 -8.69 -1.24 2.37
N LEU A 397 -9.09 -1.23 3.66
CA LEU A 397 -9.61 -0.04 4.36
C LEU A 397 -8.52 0.72 5.12
N GLY A 398 -7.25 0.37 4.91
CA GLY A 398 -6.11 0.99 5.56
C GLY A 398 -5.83 0.48 6.98
N GLN A 399 -6.52 -0.56 7.46
CA GLN A 399 -6.27 -1.13 8.78
C GLN A 399 -4.96 -1.93 8.75
N ILE A 400 -3.89 -1.40 9.34
CA ILE A 400 -2.67 -2.17 9.61
C ILE A 400 -2.68 -2.64 11.07
N LYS A 401 -2.60 -3.96 11.29
CA LYS A 401 -2.64 -4.59 12.63
C LYS A 401 -1.47 -5.55 12.83
N LEU A 402 -0.89 -5.56 14.02
CA LEU A 402 0.09 -6.56 14.48
C LEU A 402 -0.66 -7.65 15.25
N TRP A 403 -0.43 -8.92 14.90
CA TRP A 403 -1.04 -10.09 15.50
C TRP A 403 0.00 -10.94 16.21
N ASP A 404 -0.27 -11.36 17.44
CA ASP A 404 0.47 -12.46 18.07
C ASP A 404 -0.03 -13.79 17.49
N VAL A 405 0.88 -14.55 16.86
CA VAL A 405 0.62 -15.81 16.16
C VAL A 405 0.38 -16.97 17.14
N ARG A 406 0.86 -16.86 18.38
CA ARG A 406 0.70 -17.88 19.44
C ARG A 406 -0.65 -17.73 20.15
N VAL A 407 -1.05 -16.48 20.41
CA VAL A 407 -2.28 -16.13 21.14
C VAL A 407 -3.46 -15.86 20.19
N MET A 408 -3.21 -15.78 18.87
CA MET A 408 -4.22 -15.58 17.81
C MET A 408 -5.00 -14.26 17.94
N LYS A 409 -4.36 -13.20 18.44
CA LYS A 409 -5.00 -11.89 18.73
C LYS A 409 -4.21 -10.72 18.17
N ALA A 410 -4.92 -9.68 17.74
CA ALA A 410 -4.31 -8.40 17.41
C ALA A 410 -3.81 -7.73 18.71
N VAL A 411 -2.54 -7.35 18.74
CA VAL A 411 -1.85 -6.71 19.88
C VAL A 411 -1.57 -5.23 19.64
N GLN A 412 -1.51 -4.78 18.38
CA GLN A 412 -1.25 -3.38 18.03
C GLN A 412 -1.97 -2.99 16.72
N GLN A 413 -2.25 -1.70 16.55
CA GLN A 413 -2.87 -1.13 15.35
C GLN A 413 -2.13 0.17 14.96
N TYR A 414 -1.77 0.30 13.69
CA TYR A 414 -1.08 1.48 13.16
C TYR A 414 -2.10 2.32 12.39
N LYS A 415 -2.44 3.49 12.93
CA LYS A 415 -3.54 4.32 12.43
C LYS A 415 -3.07 5.37 11.42
N GLY A 416 -4.01 5.80 10.58
CA GLY A 416 -3.83 6.93 9.66
C GLY A 416 -3.32 6.58 8.26
N HIS A 417 -3.05 5.30 7.95
CA HIS A 417 -2.83 4.82 6.58
C HIS A 417 -4.13 4.97 5.77
N TYR A 418 -4.03 5.43 4.53
CA TYR A 418 -5.19 5.69 3.67
C TYR A 418 -5.23 4.69 2.52
N ASN A 419 -6.28 3.86 2.49
CA ASN A 419 -6.58 2.95 1.39
C ASN A 419 -8.10 2.76 1.30
N GLU A 420 -8.60 2.48 0.10
CA GLU A 420 -10.00 2.18 -0.16
C GLU A 420 -10.17 0.95 -1.07
N HIS A 421 -9.32 0.84 -2.11
CA HIS A 421 -9.46 -0.17 -3.16
C HIS A 421 -8.14 -0.59 -3.86
N THR A 422 -6.98 -0.21 -3.33
CA THR A 422 -5.68 -0.47 -3.98
C THR A 422 -4.85 -1.54 -3.25
N TYR A 423 -4.19 -2.42 -4.00
CA TYR A 423 -3.28 -3.45 -3.47
C TYR A 423 -1.95 -2.83 -3.02
N LEU A 424 -1.93 -2.27 -1.81
CA LEU A 424 -0.78 -1.55 -1.27
C LEU A 424 0.09 -2.47 -0.37
N PRO A 425 1.42 -2.52 -0.57
CA PRO A 425 2.33 -3.30 0.25
C PRO A 425 2.67 -2.58 1.56
N ILE A 426 3.06 -3.36 2.57
CA ILE A 426 3.76 -2.85 3.77
C ILE A 426 5.21 -3.35 3.79
N HIS A 427 6.09 -2.48 4.28
CA HIS A 427 7.52 -2.69 4.38
C HIS A 427 7.95 -2.53 5.84
N VAL A 428 8.87 -3.37 6.30
CA VAL A 428 9.28 -3.43 7.70
C VAL A 428 10.80 -3.45 7.75
N ASN A 429 11.39 -2.63 8.61
CA ASN A 429 12.80 -2.73 8.96
C ASN A 429 12.88 -2.97 10.48
N GLU A 430 13.03 -4.23 10.87
CA GLU A 430 13.14 -4.63 12.27
C GLU A 430 14.42 -4.11 12.95
N PRO A 431 15.61 -4.07 12.31
CA PRO A 431 16.82 -3.50 12.91
C PRO A 431 16.66 -2.04 13.38
N GLU A 432 15.93 -1.22 12.62
CA GLU A 432 15.62 0.17 12.98
C GLU A 432 14.22 0.35 13.59
N GLY A 433 13.48 -0.74 13.84
CA GLY A 433 12.17 -0.71 14.50
C GLY A 433 11.11 0.11 13.76
N LEU A 434 11.11 0.09 12.41
CA LEU A 434 10.20 0.88 11.56
C LEU A 434 9.19 0.01 10.80
N LEU A 435 7.97 0.52 10.71
CA LEU A 435 6.94 0.11 9.73
C LEU A 435 6.75 1.24 8.72
N LEU A 436 6.63 0.90 7.43
CA LEU A 436 6.37 1.84 6.34
C LEU A 436 5.25 1.34 5.42
N ALA A 437 4.41 2.26 4.96
CA ALA A 437 3.37 2.01 3.95
C ALA A 437 3.07 3.28 3.16
N VAL A 438 2.78 3.13 1.86
CA VAL A 438 2.36 4.22 0.96
C VAL A 438 0.85 4.16 0.81
N GLY A 439 0.14 5.25 1.10
CA GLY A 439 -1.31 5.31 0.94
C GLY A 439 -1.75 5.53 -0.51
N GLN A 440 -3.02 5.23 -0.79
CA GLN A 440 -3.70 5.56 -2.05
C GLN A 440 -3.78 7.09 -2.29
N ASP A 441 -3.60 7.88 -1.22
CA ASP A 441 -3.42 9.32 -1.24
C ASP A 441 -2.00 9.79 -1.66
N CYS A 442 -1.13 8.85 -2.05
CA CYS A 442 0.27 9.07 -2.42
C CYS A 442 1.16 9.61 -1.28
N TYR A 443 0.74 9.51 -0.01
CA TYR A 443 1.58 9.85 1.14
C TYR A 443 2.23 8.61 1.75
N THR A 444 3.57 8.60 1.81
CA THR A 444 4.35 7.56 2.49
C THR A 444 4.38 7.84 3.98
N ARG A 445 4.05 6.84 4.80
CA ARG A 445 3.95 6.98 6.27
C ARG A 445 4.94 6.05 6.95
N LEU A 446 5.54 6.55 8.03
CA LEU A 446 6.51 5.84 8.85
C LEU A 446 5.97 5.76 10.28
N TRP A 447 5.86 4.56 10.84
CA TRP A 447 5.48 4.34 12.24
C TRP A 447 6.61 3.63 13.01
N SER A 448 6.67 3.83 14.32
CA SER A 448 7.49 2.95 15.17
C SER A 448 6.82 1.60 15.33
N LEU A 449 7.56 0.53 15.02
CA LEU A 449 7.11 -0.86 15.15
C LEU A 449 6.75 -1.21 16.60
N LYS A 450 7.49 -0.65 17.58
CA LYS A 450 7.37 -0.96 19.02
C LYS A 450 6.12 -0.41 19.72
N ASP A 451 5.55 0.71 19.28
CA ASP A 451 4.42 1.36 19.98
C ASP A 451 3.31 1.91 19.08
N GLY A 452 3.46 1.79 17.75
CA GLY A 452 2.43 2.19 16.79
C GLY A 452 2.32 3.69 16.52
N HIS A 453 3.15 4.55 17.12
CA HIS A 453 3.13 5.98 16.80
C HIS A 453 3.52 6.25 15.35
N LEU A 454 2.73 7.08 14.67
CA LEU A 454 3.08 7.69 13.39
C LEU A 454 4.20 8.72 13.64
N LEU A 455 5.39 8.45 13.10
CA LEU A 455 6.60 9.26 13.27
C LEU A 455 6.65 10.39 12.24
N ARG A 456 6.27 10.12 10.99
CA ARG A 456 6.18 11.10 9.90
C ARG A 456 5.30 10.63 8.76
N THR A 457 4.73 11.61 8.07
CA THR A 457 4.09 11.49 6.77
C THR A 457 4.94 12.26 5.76
N ILE A 458 5.29 11.63 4.64
CA ILE A 458 6.08 12.19 3.54
C ILE A 458 5.17 12.31 2.31
N PRO A 459 4.93 13.52 1.76
CA PRO A 459 4.18 13.70 0.52
C PRO A 459 4.94 13.12 -0.68
N SER A 460 4.21 12.55 -1.65
CA SER A 460 4.78 12.35 -2.99
C SER A 460 5.21 13.70 -3.59
N PRO A 461 6.40 13.77 -4.24
CA PRO A 461 6.82 14.92 -5.04
C PRO A 461 5.85 15.27 -6.18
N HIS A 462 5.12 14.28 -6.72
CA HIS A 462 4.11 14.46 -7.76
C HIS A 462 2.69 14.57 -7.17
N PRO A 463 1.74 15.26 -7.83
CA PRO A 463 0.34 15.33 -7.40
C PRO A 463 -0.26 13.93 -7.21
N ALA A 464 -1.17 13.80 -6.24
CA ALA A 464 -1.76 12.51 -5.90
C ALA A 464 -2.76 12.05 -6.98
N ALA A 465 -2.44 10.97 -7.68
CA ALA A 465 -3.31 10.32 -8.66
C ALA A 465 -3.12 8.79 -8.59
N LYS A 466 -4.14 8.03 -9.04
CA LYS A 466 -4.16 6.56 -8.88
C LYS A 466 -2.96 5.85 -9.53
N ASP A 467 -2.51 6.35 -10.67
CA ASP A 467 -1.37 5.80 -11.42
C ASP A 467 -0.01 6.38 -10.98
N LEU A 468 0.02 7.23 -9.94
CA LEU A 468 1.21 7.93 -9.43
C LEU A 468 1.54 7.57 -7.97
N ILE A 469 1.01 6.47 -7.45
CA ILE A 469 1.28 5.99 -6.10
C ILE A 469 2.76 5.56 -6.00
N PRO A 470 3.56 6.16 -5.09
CA PRO A 470 4.97 5.81 -4.93
C PRO A 470 5.22 4.32 -4.65
N SER A 471 6.25 3.75 -5.28
CA SER A 471 6.83 2.48 -4.84
C SER A 471 8.05 2.77 -3.96
N VAL A 472 8.23 2.04 -2.85
CA VAL A 472 9.23 2.35 -1.83
C VAL A 472 10.00 1.13 -1.35
N VAL A 473 11.25 1.35 -0.94
CA VAL A 473 12.09 0.37 -0.24
C VAL A 473 12.81 1.10 0.88
N PHE A 474 12.78 0.57 2.12
CA PHE A 474 13.64 1.05 3.20
C PHE A 474 14.71 0.02 3.49
N SER A 475 15.96 0.45 3.59
CA SER A 475 17.06 -0.38 4.06
C SER A 475 17.86 0.33 5.15
N SER A 476 18.45 -0.47 6.04
CA SER A 476 19.47 -0.03 6.99
C SER A 476 20.89 -0.01 6.39
N GLN A 477 21.06 -0.54 5.18
CA GLN A 477 22.35 -0.78 4.49
C GLN A 477 22.19 -0.60 2.96
N LEU A 478 21.60 0.52 2.50
CA LEU A 478 21.38 0.73 1.06
C LEU A 478 22.71 1.01 0.35
N GLY A 479 23.11 0.11 -0.56
CA GLY A 479 24.46 0.06 -1.11
C GLY A 479 25.45 -0.81 -0.31
N GLY A 480 24.93 -1.81 0.42
CA GLY A 480 25.71 -2.91 0.99
C GLY A 480 26.33 -2.65 2.36
N ARG A 481 27.42 -3.35 2.67
CA ARG A 481 28.07 -3.31 4.00
C ARG A 481 28.60 -1.92 4.44
N ARG A 482 28.75 -0.98 3.51
CA ARG A 482 29.06 0.45 3.76
C ARG A 482 27.94 1.38 3.29
N GLY A 483 26.80 0.80 2.92
CA GLY A 483 25.59 1.46 2.49
C GLY A 483 24.95 2.26 3.61
N LEU A 484 24.08 3.18 3.22
CA LEU A 484 23.52 4.19 4.10
C LEU A 484 22.07 3.81 4.46
N PRO A 485 21.65 4.00 5.73
CA PRO A 485 20.28 3.69 6.12
C PRO A 485 19.33 4.79 5.58
N GLY A 486 18.24 4.39 4.93
CA GLY A 486 17.29 5.33 4.35
C GLY A 486 16.14 4.70 3.58
N LEU A 487 15.22 5.59 3.18
CA LEU A 487 14.05 5.29 2.34
C LEU A 487 14.37 5.66 0.89
N LEU A 488 14.31 4.69 0.00
CA LEU A 488 14.25 4.87 -1.45
C LEU A 488 12.77 4.97 -1.88
N MET A 489 12.47 5.91 -2.76
CA MET A 489 11.12 6.18 -3.27
C MET A 489 11.18 6.42 -4.77
N ALA A 490 10.47 5.60 -5.55
CA ALA A 490 10.34 5.72 -6.99
C ALA A 490 8.92 6.21 -7.36
N VAL A 491 8.84 7.26 -8.19
CA VAL A 491 7.58 7.88 -8.64
C VAL A 491 7.75 8.41 -10.06
N LYS A 492 6.91 7.99 -11.01
CA LYS A 492 7.17 8.23 -12.45
C LYS A 492 8.57 7.73 -12.83
N HIS A 493 9.36 8.49 -13.59
CA HIS A 493 10.78 8.23 -13.86
C HIS A 493 11.71 8.77 -12.75
N ASP A 494 11.20 9.42 -11.70
CA ASP A 494 12.03 9.99 -10.63
C ASP A 494 12.36 8.95 -9.55
N LEU A 495 13.63 8.95 -9.13
CA LEU A 495 14.12 8.22 -7.98
C LEU A 495 14.57 9.21 -6.90
N TYR A 496 14.05 9.03 -5.68
CA TYR A 496 14.36 9.87 -4.53
C TYR A 496 14.91 9.05 -3.36
N TYR A 497 15.89 9.60 -2.67
CA TYR A 497 16.48 9.00 -1.48
C TYR A 497 16.37 9.92 -0.27
N PHE A 498 15.91 9.34 0.83
CA PHE A 498 15.73 9.98 2.11
C PHE A 498 16.62 9.29 3.16
N PRO A 499 17.85 9.78 3.39
CA PRO A 499 18.74 9.23 4.40
C PRO A 499 18.13 9.41 5.79
N TYR A 500 18.24 8.35 6.58
CA TYR A 500 17.69 8.22 7.92
C TYR A 500 18.79 8.32 9.00
N ASN A 501 20.04 8.46 8.60
CA ASN A 501 21.14 8.92 9.45
C ASN A 501 21.65 10.31 9.00
N THR A 502 22.28 11.06 9.90
CA THR A 502 22.74 12.45 9.67
C THR A 502 23.94 12.57 8.75
N ASP A 503 24.66 11.47 8.53
CA ASP A 503 26.02 11.50 7.96
C ASP A 503 26.00 11.43 6.42
N TYR A 504 24.82 11.60 5.81
CA TYR A 504 24.67 11.70 4.37
C TYR A 504 25.17 13.06 3.87
N GLN A 505 26.01 13.01 2.85
CA GLN A 505 26.40 14.17 2.06
C GLN A 505 25.84 13.98 0.66
N GLU A 506 25.18 15.01 0.12
CA GLU A 506 24.98 15.09 -1.32
C GLU A 506 26.34 15.00 -2.02
N GLY A 507 26.38 14.46 -3.24
CA GLY A 507 27.60 14.33 -4.04
C GLY A 507 28.13 15.69 -4.45
N GLY A 508 28.78 16.36 -3.51
CA GLY A 508 29.19 17.76 -3.62
C GLY A 508 30.08 18.00 -4.83
N GLU A 509 29.77 19.10 -5.50
CA GLU A 509 30.52 19.71 -6.59
C GLU A 509 32.03 19.62 -6.35
N GLN A 510 32.80 19.46 -7.44
CA GLN A 510 34.24 19.65 -7.38
C GLN A 510 34.53 21.09 -6.97
N GLN A 511 34.83 21.31 -5.68
CA GLN A 511 35.49 22.52 -5.24
C GLN A 511 36.89 22.56 -5.86
N ALA A 512 36.98 23.21 -7.02
CA ALA A 512 38.22 23.62 -7.65
C ALA A 512 38.89 24.70 -6.78
N GLY A 513 39.48 24.28 -5.67
CA GLY A 513 40.41 25.08 -4.88
C GLY A 513 41.68 25.31 -5.70
N CYS A 514 42.13 26.57 -5.70
CA CYS A 514 43.22 27.08 -6.54
C CYS A 514 44.58 26.40 -6.30
#